data_AF-A0A2T2XCH5-F1
#
_entry.id   AF-A0A2T2XCH5-F1
#
_cell.length_a   1.000
_cell.length_b   1.000
_cell.length_c   1.000
_cell.angle_alpha   90.00
_cell.angle_beta   90.00
_cell.angle_gamma   90.00
#
_symmetry.space_group_name_H-M   'P 1'
#
loop_
_entity.id
_entity.type
_entity.pdbx_description
1 polymer ?
#
loop_
_entity_poly.entity_id
_entity_poly.type
_entity_poly.pdbx_seq_one_letter_code
_entity_poly.pdbx_strand_id
1 'polypeptide(L)'
;MKPLTEKEIRALIHLLGDDDIKTAQIARKTLLEARHDAEPYLEEARDSMDPHVRTRVYSILERLRLDELGSRFEQFSSMPS
;
A
#
# COMPACT_ATOMS: atom_id res chain seq x y z
N MET A 1 -11.91 -5.24 9.23
CA MET A 1 -10.59 -5.78 9.65
C MET A 1 -10.16 -5.09 10.93
N LYS A 2 -9.37 -5.76 11.79
CA LYS A 2 -8.72 -5.09 12.91
C LYS A 2 -7.63 -4.15 12.34
N PRO A 3 -7.45 -2.93 12.87
CA PRO A 3 -6.36 -2.05 12.42
C PRO A 3 -5.02 -2.74 12.69
N LEU A 4 -4.11 -2.64 11.71
CA LEU A 4 -2.75 -3.18 11.84
C LEU A 4 -1.95 -2.27 12.78
N THR A 5 -1.12 -2.88 13.61
CA THR A 5 -0.12 -2.15 14.40
C THR A 5 1.05 -1.73 13.51
N GLU A 6 1.78 -0.69 13.93
CA GLU A 6 3.01 -0.27 13.26
C GLU A 6 3.96 -1.44 13.00
N LYS A 7 4.18 -2.29 14.01
CA LYS A 7 5.07 -3.44 13.91
C LYS A 7 4.62 -4.43 12.84
N GLU A 8 3.32 -4.67 12.71
CA GLU A 8 2.76 -5.54 11.68
C GLU A 8 2.92 -4.92 10.29
N ILE A 9 2.68 -3.61 10.13
CA ILE A 9 2.86 -2.91 8.85
C ILE A 9 4.32 -2.97 8.41
N ARG A 10 5.27 -2.67 9.31
CA ARG A 10 6.71 -2.74 9.00
C ARG A 10 7.15 -4.16 8.66
N ALA A 11 6.61 -5.17 9.34
CA ALA A 11 6.88 -6.57 9.00
C ALA A 11 6.35 -6.92 7.59
N LEU A 12 5.14 -6.49 7.24
CA LEU A 12 4.59 -6.70 5.89
C LEU A 12 5.44 -5.99 4.82
N ILE A 13 5.92 -4.77 5.09
CA ILE A 13 6.84 -4.07 4.18
C ILE A 13 8.14 -4.86 4.00
N HIS A 14 8.69 -5.44 5.06
CA HIS A 14 9.86 -6.31 4.94
C HIS A 14 9.58 -7.55 4.09
N LEU A 15 8.40 -8.17 4.24
CA LEU A 15 7.97 -9.30 3.41
C LEU A 15 7.76 -8.94 1.93
N LEU A 16 7.65 -7.64 1.58
CA LEU A 16 7.72 -7.22 0.18
C LEU A 16 9.11 -7.41 -0.42
N GLY A 17 10.16 -7.64 0.37
CA GLY A 17 11.49 -7.99 -0.13
C GLY A 17 11.67 -9.49 -0.41
N ASP A 18 10.71 -10.32 0.01
CA ASP A 18 10.85 -11.77 -0.05
C ASP A 18 10.90 -12.29 -1.51
N ASP A 19 11.78 -13.28 -1.74
CA ASP A 19 11.93 -13.99 -3.01
C ASP A 19 10.73 -14.92 -3.28
N ASP A 20 10.06 -15.41 -2.24
CA ASP A 20 8.79 -16.13 -2.39
C ASP A 20 7.68 -15.17 -2.82
N ILE A 21 7.32 -15.29 -4.10
CA ILE A 21 6.29 -14.48 -4.75
C ILE A 21 4.96 -14.57 -3.98
N LYS A 22 4.61 -15.73 -3.40
CA LYS A 22 3.34 -15.88 -2.69
C LYS A 22 3.33 -15.05 -1.41
N THR A 23 4.41 -15.11 -0.62
CA THR A 23 4.58 -14.31 0.59
C THR A 23 4.51 -12.82 0.28
N ALA A 24 5.25 -12.36 -0.74
CA ALA A 24 5.21 -10.96 -1.17
C ALA A 24 3.82 -10.51 -1.66
N GLN A 25 3.09 -11.37 -2.36
CA GLN A 25 1.72 -11.09 -2.81
C GLN A 25 0.73 -10.97 -1.65
N ILE A 26 0.84 -11.84 -0.64
CA ILE A 26 0.02 -11.76 0.57
C ILE A 26 0.29 -10.44 1.29
N ALA A 27 1.57 -10.11 1.51
CA ALA A 27 1.96 -8.86 2.15
C ALA A 27 1.42 -7.63 1.38
N ARG A 28 1.57 -7.62 0.05
CA ARG A 28 1.02 -6.58 -0.82
C ARG A 28 -0.49 -6.43 -0.66
N LYS A 29 -1.23 -7.54 -0.67
CA LYS A 29 -2.69 -7.53 -0.54
C LYS A 29 -3.10 -6.93 0.81
N THR A 30 -2.48 -7.37 1.89
CA THR A 30 -2.79 -6.87 3.24
C THR A 30 -2.46 -5.38 3.41
N LEU A 31 -1.36 -4.91 2.83
CA LEU A 31 -1.01 -3.48 2.83
C LEU A 31 -2.01 -2.63 2.04
N LEU A 32 -2.50 -3.12 0.90
CA LEU A 32 -3.56 -2.44 0.14
C LEU A 32 -4.88 -2.37 0.90
N GLU A 33 -5.23 -3.44 1.64
CA GLU A 33 -6.44 -3.46 2.47
C GLU A 33 -6.36 -2.50 3.66
N ALA A 34 -5.15 -2.26 4.20
CA ALA A 34 -4.91 -1.32 5.28
C ALA A 34 -4.99 0.16 4.84
N ARG A 35 -4.83 0.46 3.55
CA ARG A 35 -5.00 1.81 2.95
C ARG A 35 -4.22 2.88 3.74
N HIS A 36 -4.95 3.88 4.28
CA HIS A 36 -4.39 5.04 4.96
C HIS A 36 -3.56 4.69 6.20
N ASP A 37 -3.83 3.56 6.86
CA ASP A 37 -3.04 3.12 8.01
C ASP A 37 -1.62 2.73 7.60
N ALA A 38 -1.45 2.19 6.39
CA ALA A 38 -0.17 1.73 5.86
C ALA A 38 0.59 2.82 5.06
N GLU A 39 -0.13 3.82 4.53
CA GLU A 39 0.42 4.83 3.62
C GLU A 39 1.66 5.57 4.16
N PRO A 40 1.71 6.05 5.42
CA PRO A 40 2.90 6.73 5.94
C PRO A 40 4.15 5.84 5.95
N TYR A 41 3.99 4.57 6.32
CA TYR A 41 5.09 3.60 6.38
C TYR A 41 5.54 3.17 4.98
N LEU A 42 4.62 3.13 4.03
CA LEU A 42 4.93 2.89 2.63
C LEU A 42 5.71 4.06 2.03
N GLU A 43 5.33 5.31 2.33
CA GLU A 43 6.10 6.49 1.90
C GLU A 43 7.53 6.46 2.45
N GLU A 44 7.72 6.14 3.74
CA GLU A 44 9.06 5.93 4.33
C GLU A 44 9.87 4.85 3.57
N ALA A 45 9.22 3.77 3.16
CA ALA A 45 9.87 2.63 2.51
C ALA A 45 10.23 2.86 1.03
N ARG A 46 9.86 3.99 0.43
CA ARG A 46 10.25 4.34 -0.95
C ARG A 46 11.75 4.46 -1.14
N ASP A 47 12.46 4.81 -0.07
CA ASP A 47 13.92 4.95 -0.07
C ASP A 47 14.61 3.70 0.49
N SER A 48 13.89 2.58 0.58
CA SER A 48 14.48 1.30 0.99
C SER A 48 15.70 0.96 0.14
N MET A 49 16.76 0.47 0.79
CA MET A 49 17.95 -0.05 0.11
C MET A 49 17.64 -1.30 -0.73
N ASP A 50 16.60 -2.05 -0.36
CA ASP A 50 16.14 -3.22 -1.10
C ASP A 50 15.35 -2.79 -2.36
N PRO A 51 15.83 -3.11 -3.58
CA PRO A 51 15.16 -2.75 -4.83
C PRO A 51 13.79 -3.43 -5.00
N HIS A 52 13.57 -4.62 -4.45
CA HIS A 52 12.29 -5.33 -4.51
C HIS A 52 11.26 -4.62 -3.66
N VAL A 53 11.62 -4.30 -2.41
CA VAL A 53 10.77 -3.50 -1.51
C VAL A 53 10.43 -2.18 -2.18
N ARG A 54 11.43 -1.43 -2.65
CA ARG A 54 11.25 -0.13 -3.29
C ARG A 54 10.26 -0.20 -4.47
N THR A 55 10.48 -1.11 -5.41
CA THR A 55 9.63 -1.26 -6.61
C THR A 55 8.19 -1.64 -6.25
N ARG A 56 8.02 -2.56 -5.30
CA ARG A 56 6.69 -3.03 -4.86
C ARG A 56 5.96 -1.93 -4.07
N VAL A 57 6.65 -1.18 -3.22
CA VAL A 57 6.12 -0.02 -2.49
C VAL A 57 5.61 1.05 -3.44
N TYR A 58 6.42 1.45 -4.44
CA TYR A 58 5.99 2.39 -5.48
C TYR A 58 4.67 1.96 -6.14
N SER A 59 4.56 0.67 -6.47
CA SER A 59 3.37 0.11 -7.12
C SER A 59 2.14 0.07 -6.19
N ILE A 60 2.34 -0.03 -4.87
CA ILE A 60 1.25 0.01 -3.89
C ILE A 60 0.75 1.44 -3.72
N LEU A 61 1.65 2.41 -3.53
CA LEU A 61 1.29 3.82 -3.36
C LEU A 61 0.54 4.37 -4.58
N GLU A 62 1.01 4.07 -5.79
CA GLU A 62 0.29 4.46 -7.01
C GLU A 62 -1.10 3.83 -7.08
N ARG A 63 -1.26 2.59 -6.62
CA ARG A 63 -2.58 1.95 -6.58
C ARG A 63 -3.51 2.65 -5.59
N LEU A 64 -3.04 2.97 -4.38
CA LEU A 64 -3.82 3.68 -3.38
C LEU A 64 -4.24 5.07 -3.89
N ARG A 65 -3.33 5.79 -4.54
CA ARG A 65 -3.60 7.09 -5.16
C ARG A 65 -4.67 7.01 -6.26
N LEU A 66 -4.61 6.00 -7.12
CA LEU A 66 -5.61 5.78 -8.17
C LEU A 66 -6.98 5.44 -7.60
N ASP A 67 -7.03 4.59 -6.56
CA ASP A 67 -8.28 4.25 -5.88
C ASP A 67 -8.92 5.49 -5.24
N GLU A 68 -8.13 6.34 -4.57
CA GLU A 68 -8.58 7.62 -4.00
C GLU A 68 -9.07 8.60 -5.09
N LEU A 69 -8.34 8.73 -6.19
CA LEU A 69 -8.74 9.57 -7.31
C LEU A 69 -10.07 9.09 -7.91
N GLY A 70 -10.26 7.77 -8.04
CA GLY A 70 -11.51 7.18 -8.48
C GLY A 70 -12.67 7.54 -7.56
N SER A 71 -12.50 7.38 -6.25
CA SER A 71 -13.53 7.76 -5.28
C SER A 71 -13.88 9.25 -5.32
N ARG A 72 -12.88 10.12 -5.46
CA ARG A 72 -13.12 11.57 -5.61
C ARG A 72 -13.85 11.93 -6.90
N PHE A 73 -13.54 11.23 -8.00
CA PHE A 73 -14.21 11.43 -9.27
C PHE A 73 -15.69 10.99 -9.20
N GLU A 74 -15.97 9.85 -8.59
CA GLU A 74 -17.35 9.38 -8.36
C GLU A 74 -18.16 10.39 -7.54
N GLN A 75 -17.58 10.90 -6.45
CA GLN A 75 -18.21 11.95 -5.64
C GLN A 75 -18.50 13.21 -6.46
N PHE A 76 -17.52 13.70 -7.23
CA PHE A 76 -17.71 14.88 -8.08
C PHE A 76 -18.82 14.66 -9.11
N SER A 77 -18.84 13.51 -9.78
CA SER A 77 -19.82 13.20 -10.84
C SER A 77 -21.26 13.06 -10.35
N SER A 78 -21.45 12.82 -9.05
CA SER A 78 -22.77 12.67 -8.41
C SER A 78 -23.29 13.97 -7.79
N MET A 79 -22.52 15.06 -7.82
CA MET A 79 -22.99 16.35 -7.32
C MET A 79 -24.04 16.94 -8.29
N PRO A 80 -25.19 17.41 -7.78
CA PRO A 80 -26.19 18.08 -8.61
C PRO A 80 -25.65 19.41 -9.16
N SER A 81 -25.91 19.66 -10.45
CA SER A 81 -25.52 20.88 -11.18
C SER A 81 -26.22 22.15 -10.70
#